data_AF-F3FX55-F1
#
_entry.id   AF-F3FX55-F1
#
_cell.length_a   1.000
_cell.length_b   1.000
_cell.length_c   1.000
_cell.angle_alpha   90.00
_cell.angle_beta   90.00
_cell.angle_gamma   90.00
#
_symmetry.space_group_name_H-M   'P 1'
#
loop_
_entity.id
_entity.type
_entity.pdbx_description
1 polymer ?
#
loop_
_entity_poly.entity_id
_entity_poly.type
_entity_poly.pdbx_seq_one_letter_code
_entity_poly.pdbx_strand_id
1 'polypeptide(L)' 'ERMRQVGLSADVRVLFSQPTLVALAAAVGGGQEIVVPANLIPKGGEHITPDMLPLVDLSQAAIDHIVATVPGGV' A
#
# COMPACT_ATOMS: atom_id res chain seq x y z
N GLU A 1 0.95 9.25 -13.75
CA GLU A 1 0.82 7.80 -13.47
C GLU A 1 1.96 6.90 -13.97
N ARG A 2 2.73 7.25 -15.02
CA ARG A 2 3.86 6.38 -15.47
C ARG A 2 5.05 6.27 -14.50
N MET A 3 5.31 7.26 -13.65
CA MET A 3 6.50 7.26 -12.78
C MET A 3 6.37 6.32 -11.56
N ARG A 4 5.14 6.14 -11.05
CA ARG A 4 4.85 5.15 -10.00
C ARG A 4 5.04 3.71 -10.49
N GLN A 5 4.83 3.47 -11.79
CA GLN A 5 5.00 2.15 -12.41
C GLN A 5 6.47 1.72 -12.52
N VAL A 6 7.43 2.64 -12.39
CA VAL A 6 8.88 2.36 -12.44
C VAL A 6 9.57 2.52 -11.09
N GLY A 7 8.81 2.52 -9.98
CA GLY A 7 9.38 2.52 -8.62
C GLY A 7 9.92 3.85 -8.14
N LEU A 8 9.66 4.95 -8.85
CA LEU A 8 10.05 6.29 -8.41
C LEU A 8 8.92 6.93 -7.59
N SER A 9 9.06 6.92 -6.26
CA SER A 9 8.20 7.66 -5.35
C SER A 9 8.53 9.16 -5.41
N ALA A 10 8.13 9.82 -6.49
CA ALA A 10 8.15 11.27 -6.58
C ALA A 10 6.87 11.83 -5.93
N ASP A 11 7.02 12.55 -4.82
CA ASP A 11 5.93 13.26 -4.19
C ASP A 11 5.39 14.32 -5.17
N VAL A 12 4.16 14.12 -5.66
CA VAL A 12 3.50 14.99 -6.66
C VAL A 12 3.46 16.45 -6.17
N ARG A 13 3.51 16.67 -4.85
CA ARG A 13 3.49 18.00 -4.22
C ARG A 13 4.83 18.74 -4.32
N VAL A 14 5.93 18.06 -4.59
CA VAL A 14 7.27 18.68 -4.78
C VAL A 14 7.45 19.20 -6.22
N LEU A 15 6.90 18.48 -7.20
CA LEU A 15 6.98 18.86 -8.62
C LEU A 15 6.33 20.22 -8.92
N PHE A 16 5.32 20.61 -8.15
CA PHE A 16 4.59 21.87 -8.34
C PHE A 16 5.06 23.03 -7.45
N SER A 17 5.98 22.81 -6.50
CA SER A 17 6.35 23.82 -5.50
C SER A 17 7.78 24.38 -5.62
N GLN A 18 8.69 23.69 -6.32
CA GLN A 18 10.10 24.15 -6.43
C GLN A 18 10.66 23.87 -7.84
N PRO A 19 10.78 24.88 -8.74
CA PRO A 19 11.23 24.70 -10.12
C PRO A 19 12.77 24.61 -10.22
N THR A 20 13.41 23.78 -9.38
CA THR A 20 14.87 23.58 -9.43
C THR A 20 15.24 22.10 -9.30
N LEU A 21 16.21 21.65 -10.11
CA LEU A 21 16.67 20.25 -10.15
C LEU A 21 17.24 19.76 -8.81
N VAL A 22 17.83 20.67 -8.02
CA VAL A 22 18.42 20.37 -6.69
C VAL A 22 17.34 20.01 -5.67
N ALA A 23 16.20 20.70 -5.69
CA ALA A 23 15.07 20.42 -4.80
C ALA A 23 14.40 19.07 -5.09
N LEU A 24 14.25 18.75 -6.39
CA LEU A 24 13.70 17.46 -6.82
C LEU A 24 14.62 16.30 -6.40
N ALA A 25 15.94 16.46 -6.53
CA ALA A 25 16.91 15.44 -6.10
C ALA A 25 16.87 15.18 -4.58
N ALA A 26 16.66 16.22 -3.76
CA ALA A 26 16.51 16.08 -2.31
C ALA A 26 15.20 15.37 -1.90
N ALA A 27 14.12 15.60 -2.65
CA ALA A 27 12.84 14.93 -2.41
C ALA A 27 12.80 13.47 -2.90
N VAL A 28 13.58 13.13 -3.93
CA VAL A 28 13.65 11.78 -4.50
C VAL A 28 14.44 10.79 -3.61
N GLY A 29 15.17 11.28 -2.59
CA GLY A 29 15.94 10.44 -1.65
C GLY A 29 15.43 10.41 -0.21
N GLY A 30 14.33 11.10 0.11
CA GLY A 30 13.83 11.27 1.49
C GLY A 30 12.62 10.39 1.85
N GLY A 31 12.04 9.67 0.89
CA GLY A 31 10.99 8.71 1.19
C GLY A 31 11.60 7.51 1.90
N GLN A 32 11.17 7.23 3.13
CA GLN A 32 11.51 5.96 3.78
C GLN A 32 11.14 4.83 2.81
N GLU A 33 12.12 4.03 2.42
CA GLU A 33 11.90 2.86 1.57
C GLU A 33 11.17 1.81 2.41
N ILE A 34 9.85 1.94 2.48
CA ILE A 34 8.99 0.99 3.18
C ILE A 34 9.01 -0.30 2.36
N VAL A 35 9.63 -1.34 2.90
CA VAL A 35 9.55 -2.69 2.32
C VAL A 35 8.11 -3.16 2.51
N VAL A 36 7.32 -3.08 1.44
CA VAL A 36 5.93 -3.56 1.44
C VAL A 36 5.93 -5.08 1.22
N PRO A 37 5.44 -5.89 2.16
CA PRO A 37 5.31 -7.33 1.98
C PRO A 37 4.34 -7.64 0.83
N ALA A 38 4.51 -8.81 0.22
CA ALA A 38 3.63 -9.27 -0.86
C ALA A 38 2.17 -9.36 -0.37
N ASN A 39 1.22 -9.07 -1.27
CA ASN A 39 -0.18 -9.38 -1.01
C ASN A 39 -0.37 -10.90 -1.10
N LEU A 40 -0.83 -11.49 0.00
CA LEU A 40 -1.01 -12.93 0.16
C LEU A 40 -2.47 -13.37 -0.07
N ILE A 41 -3.40 -12.46 -0.39
CA ILE A 41 -4.80 -12.78 -0.68
C ILE A 41 -4.92 -13.30 -2.13
N PRO A 42 -5.32 -14.57 -2.33
CA PRO A 42 -5.51 -15.12 -3.68
C PRO A 42 -6.68 -14.46 -4.41
N LYS A 43 -6.57 -14.36 -5.74
CA LYS A 43 -7.72 -13.94 -6.57
C LYS A 43 -8.83 -15.00 -6.49
N GLY A 44 -10.03 -14.59 -6.10
CA GLY A 44 -11.16 -15.49 -5.92
C GLY A 44 -11.08 -16.35 -4.66
N GLY A 45 -10.25 -15.97 -3.67
CA GLY A 45 -10.27 -16.62 -2.36
C GLY A 45 -11.61 -16.37 -1.67
N GLU A 46 -12.29 -17.45 -1.29
CA GLU A 46 -13.59 -17.41 -0.59
C GLU A 46 -13.44 -17.15 0.91
N HIS A 47 -12.21 -17.14 1.44
CA HIS A 47 -11.96 -16.99 2.87
C HIS A 47 -10.64 -16.25 3.13
N ILE A 48 -10.67 -15.27 4.05
CA ILE A 48 -9.50 -14.50 4.48
C ILE A 48 -9.00 -15.06 5.80
N THR A 49 -7.69 -15.29 5.90
CA THR A 49 -7.03 -15.79 7.11
C THR A 49 -5.98 -14.80 7.61
N PRO A 50 -5.62 -14.81 8.91
CA PRO A 50 -4.62 -13.91 9.50
C PRO A 50 -3.28 -13.88 8.73
N ASP A 51 -2.79 -15.04 8.31
CA ASP A 51 -1.52 -15.17 7.59
C ASP A 51 -1.53 -14.44 6.22
N MET A 52 -2.71 -14.11 5.70
CA MET A 52 -2.86 -13.35 4.45
C MET A 52 -2.75 -11.83 4.64
N LEU A 53 -2.72 -11.35 5.88
CA LEU A 53 -2.78 -9.93 6.23
C LEU A 53 -1.46 -9.44 6.87
N PRO A 54 -0.31 -9.51 6.18
CA PRO A 54 1.02 -9.23 6.77
C PRO A 54 1.24 -7.77 7.20
N LEU A 55 0.26 -6.90 6.95
CA LEU A 55 0.30 -5.48 7.28
C LEU A 55 -0.42 -5.16 8.60
N VAL A 56 -1.18 -6.11 9.17
CA VAL A 56 -1.97 -5.89 10.37
C VAL A 56 -2.11 -7.19 11.16
N ASP A 57 -2.03 -7.10 12.49
CA ASP A 57 -2.31 -8.23 13.36
C ASP A 57 -3.82 -8.30 13.64
N LEU A 58 -4.51 -9.23 12.98
CA LEU A 58 -5.93 -9.50 13.17
C LEU A 58 -6.13 -10.98 13.49
N SER A 59 -6.89 -11.25 14.55
CA SER A 59 -7.38 -12.60 14.81
C SER A 59 -8.46 -12.98 13.79
N GLN A 60 -8.65 -14.28 13.56
CA GLN A 60 -9.71 -14.77 12.67
C GLN A 60 -11.09 -14.23 13.11
N ALA A 61 -11.37 -14.18 14.41
CA ALA A 61 -12.64 -13.63 14.91
C ALA A 61 -12.85 -12.14 14.54
N ALA A 62 -11.79 -11.34 14.53
CA ALA A 62 -11.87 -9.95 14.10
C ALA A 62 -12.11 -9.84 12.59
N ILE A 63 -11.46 -10.70 11.80
CA ILE A 63 -11.67 -10.80 10.35
C ILE A 63 -13.12 -11.17 10.06
N ASP A 64 -13.65 -12.20 10.71
CA ASP A 64 -15.02 -12.69 10.50
C ASP A 64 -16.05 -11.60 10.85
N HIS A 65 -15.82 -10.86 11.94
CA HIS A 65 -16.67 -9.73 12.30
C HIS A 65 -16.65 -8.66 11.21
N ILE A 66 -15.48 -8.32 10.65
CA ILE A 66 -15.37 -7.36 9.55
C ILE A 66 -16.11 -7.87 8.31
N VAL A 67 -15.88 -9.12 7.91
CA VAL A 67 -16.54 -9.73 6.73
C VAL A 67 -18.06 -9.69 6.86
N ALA A 68 -18.61 -9.97 8.05
CA ALA A 68 -20.05 -9.90 8.30
C ALA A 68 -20.64 -8.49 8.14
N THR A 69 -19.83 -7.43 8.27
CA THR A 69 -20.29 -6.05 8.05
C THR A 69 -20.24 -5.60 6.60
N VAL A 70 -19.60 -6.36 5.70
CA VAL A 70 -19.45 -5.99 4.29
C VAL A 70 -20.60 -6.60 3.48
N PRO A 71 -21.48 -5.78 2.85
CA PRO A 71 -22.54 -6.30 1.99
C PRO A 71 -21.95 -7.03 0.78
N GLY A 72 -22.33 -8.29 0.58
CA GLY A 72 -21.72 -9.18 -0.42
C GLY A 72 -20.42 -9.84 0.04
N GLY A 73 -20.17 -9.85 1.36
CA GLY A 73 -19.06 -10.59 1.97
C GLY A 73 -19.22 -12.10 1.78
N VAL A 74 -18.15 -12.66 1.21
CA VAL A 74 -17.95 -13.97 0.53
C VAL A 74 -18.69 -14.17 -0.79
#